data_AF-A0A8H5Z2T7-F1
#
_entry.id   AF-A0A8H5Z2T7-F1
#
_cell.length_a   1.000
_cell.length_b   1.000
_cell.length_c   1.000
_cell.angle_alpha   90.00
_cell.angle_beta   90.00
_cell.angle_gamma   90.00
#
_symmetry.space_group_name_H-M   'P 1'
#
loop_
_entity.id
_entity.type
_entity.pdbx_description
1 polymer ?
#
loop_
_entity_poly.entity_id
_entity_poly.type
_entity_poly.pdbx_seq_one_letter_code
_entity_poly.pdbx_strand_id
1 'polypeptide(L)'
;MLAPKVVAKASNLLNSILLPMMGSSRLLQQLTGPFKQAGKSFNCTSTKSKLKISHAAASVANASWTGPRFSNNKSMYPGYEIGSDLPTLDPTNCTGTVCKSGGEGLVEFAWKAFVKKDMAATLKNATGRDFDAIYRHVKQIFASNLETNEIDLIDFRDAEER
;
A
#
# COMPACT_ATOMS: atom_id res chain seq x y z
N MET A 1 -1.63 -14.38 0.30
CA MET A 1 -0.89 -15.32 -0.59
C MET A 1 -1.25 -15.00 -2.03
N LEU A 2 -0.33 -14.48 -2.87
CA LEU A 2 -0.67 -13.94 -4.20
C LEU A 2 0.44 -13.95 -5.28
N ALA A 3 0.40 -14.91 -6.20
CA ALA A 3 1.35 -15.24 -7.30
C ALA A 3 2.22 -14.12 -7.97
N PRO A 4 3.44 -14.44 -8.50
CA PRO A 4 4.42 -13.48 -9.06
C PRO A 4 3.91 -12.62 -10.23
N LYS A 5 2.90 -13.10 -10.93
CA LYS A 5 2.29 -12.41 -12.08
C LYS A 5 1.39 -11.22 -11.67
N VAL A 6 1.22 -10.95 -10.37
CA VAL A 6 0.33 -9.91 -9.83
C VAL A 6 1.00 -8.53 -9.78
N VAL A 7 2.32 -8.47 -9.59
CA VAL A 7 3.08 -7.20 -9.49
C VAL A 7 3.18 -6.49 -10.85
N ALA A 8 3.59 -7.20 -11.90
CA ALA A 8 3.58 -6.66 -13.27
C ALA A 8 2.17 -6.31 -13.79
N LYS A 9 1.11 -6.77 -13.12
CA LYS A 9 -0.30 -6.50 -13.46
C LYS A 9 -0.77 -5.14 -12.96
N ALA A 10 -0.21 -4.61 -11.88
CA ALA A 10 -0.63 -3.33 -11.30
C ALA A 10 -0.15 -2.13 -12.14
N SER A 11 1.14 -2.08 -12.55
CA SER A 11 1.67 -1.00 -13.40
C SER A 11 1.02 -0.93 -14.78
N ASN A 12 0.51 -2.04 -15.31
CA ASN A 12 -0.13 -2.06 -16.64
C ASN A 12 -1.66 -1.82 -16.61
N LEU A 13 -2.30 -2.03 -15.46
CA LEU A 13 -3.67 -1.55 -15.20
C LEU A 13 -3.72 -0.02 -15.36
N LEU A 14 -2.67 0.65 -14.86
CA LEU A 14 -2.53 2.11 -14.87
C LEU A 14 -2.44 2.67 -16.30
N ASN A 15 -1.59 2.11 -17.17
CA ASN A 15 -1.45 2.60 -18.55
C ASN A 15 -2.72 2.40 -19.41
N SER A 16 -3.49 1.34 -19.18
CA SER A 16 -4.75 1.10 -19.93
C SER A 16 -5.91 1.98 -19.45
N ILE A 17 -5.86 2.53 -18.24
CA ILE A 17 -6.96 3.28 -17.61
C ILE A 17 -6.69 4.80 -17.64
N LEU A 18 -5.42 5.22 -17.58
CA LEU A 18 -5.05 6.62 -17.38
C LEU A 18 -4.77 7.45 -18.64
N LEU A 19 -4.55 6.83 -19.81
CA LEU A 19 -4.28 7.59 -21.04
C LEU A 19 -5.36 8.62 -21.43
N PRO A 20 -6.65 8.50 -21.04
CA PRO A 20 -7.65 9.55 -21.29
C PRO A 20 -8.05 10.39 -20.07
N MET A 21 -7.54 10.15 -18.85
CA MET A 21 -8.07 10.82 -17.65
C MET A 21 -7.00 11.20 -16.63
N MET A 22 -6.25 12.27 -16.92
CA MET A 22 -5.56 13.05 -15.90
C MET A 22 -6.53 14.07 -15.30
N GLY A 23 -7.31 13.64 -14.31
CA GLY A 23 -8.22 14.45 -13.51
C GLY A 23 -8.34 13.87 -12.09
N SER A 24 -8.96 14.60 -11.15
CA SER A 24 -9.00 14.31 -9.70
C SER A 24 -9.09 12.81 -9.34
N SER A 25 -8.09 12.29 -8.62
CA SER A 25 -7.93 10.88 -8.25
C SER A 25 -9.12 10.25 -7.52
N ARG A 26 -9.89 11.06 -6.77
CA ARG A 26 -11.11 10.58 -6.07
C ARG A 26 -12.26 10.27 -7.04
N LEU A 27 -12.42 11.08 -8.09
CA LEU A 27 -13.38 10.81 -9.16
C LEU A 27 -12.95 9.58 -9.97
N LEU A 28 -11.65 9.43 -10.22
CA LEU A 28 -11.08 8.24 -10.84
C LEU A 28 -11.37 6.96 -10.04
N GLN A 29 -11.21 6.97 -8.71
CA GLN A 29 -11.53 5.81 -7.84
C GLN A 29 -12.99 5.36 -7.97
N GLN A 30 -13.94 6.30 -7.98
CA GLN A 30 -15.37 5.99 -8.08
C GLN A 30 -15.76 5.47 -9.47
N LEU A 31 -15.18 6.04 -10.53
CA LEU A 31 -15.49 5.66 -11.90
C LEU A 31 -14.84 4.32 -12.31
N THR A 32 -13.60 4.07 -11.86
CA THR A 32 -12.75 3.00 -12.39
C THR A 32 -12.40 1.89 -11.40
N GLY A 33 -13.13 1.79 -10.27
CA GLY A 33 -12.84 0.88 -9.16
C GLY A 33 -12.30 -0.50 -9.58
N PRO A 34 -11.26 -1.02 -8.91
CA PRO A 34 -10.40 -2.08 -9.44
C PRO A 34 -11.15 -3.38 -9.74
N PHE A 35 -12.21 -3.68 -8.99
CA PHE A 35 -13.04 -4.85 -9.23
C PHE A 35 -13.83 -4.80 -10.55
N LYS A 36 -14.16 -3.61 -11.07
CA LYS A 36 -14.79 -3.46 -12.40
C LYS A 36 -13.83 -3.86 -13.53
N GLN A 37 -12.53 -3.94 -13.24
CA GLN A 37 -11.51 -4.35 -14.21
C GLN A 37 -11.18 -5.84 -14.12
N ALA A 38 -11.62 -6.53 -13.05
CA ALA A 38 -11.40 -7.95 -12.89
C ALA A 38 -12.02 -8.73 -14.08
N GLY A 39 -11.25 -9.66 -14.63
CA GLY A 39 -11.65 -10.45 -15.79
C GLY A 39 -11.32 -9.82 -17.15
N LYS A 40 -11.07 -8.50 -17.21
CA LYS A 40 -10.62 -7.85 -18.44
C LYS A 40 -9.18 -8.25 -18.78
N SER A 41 -8.87 -8.24 -20.06
CA SER A 41 -7.53 -8.57 -20.56
C SER A 41 -6.87 -7.36 -21.19
N PHE A 42 -5.56 -7.22 -21.02
CA PHE A 42 -4.75 -6.15 -21.60
C PHE A 42 -3.44 -6.74 -22.14
N ASN A 43 -2.84 -6.07 -23.11
CA ASN A 43 -1.52 -6.45 -23.63
C ASN A 43 -0.43 -5.85 -22.74
N CYS A 44 0.39 -6.70 -22.17
CA CYS A 44 1.49 -6.32 -21.30
C CYS A 44 2.79 -6.31 -22.10
N THR A 45 3.36 -5.13 -22.33
CA THR A 45 4.58 -4.97 -23.14
C THR A 45 5.80 -5.62 -22.49
N SER A 46 5.94 -5.53 -21.16
CA SER A 46 7.07 -6.13 -20.44
C SER A 46 7.11 -7.66 -20.50
N THR A 47 5.95 -8.31 -20.54
CA THR A 47 5.86 -9.78 -20.68
C THR A 47 5.59 -10.24 -22.11
N LYS A 48 5.41 -9.30 -23.05
CA LYS A 48 4.97 -9.55 -24.43
C LYS A 48 3.77 -10.48 -24.53
N SER A 49 2.83 -10.38 -23.58
CA SER A 49 1.71 -11.32 -23.46
C SER A 49 0.40 -10.61 -23.10
N LYS A 50 -0.72 -11.23 -23.46
CA LYS A 50 -2.05 -10.79 -23.05
C LYS A 50 -2.33 -11.30 -21.64
N LEU A 51 -2.44 -10.38 -20.69
CA LEU A 51 -2.71 -10.69 -19.28
C LEU A 51 -4.16 -10.40 -18.92
N LYS A 52 -4.78 -11.30 -18.15
CA LYS A 52 -6.13 -11.13 -17.61
C LYS A 52 -6.07 -10.65 -16.17
N ILE A 53 -6.70 -9.53 -15.84
CA ILE A 53 -6.77 -8.99 -14.47
C ILE A 53 -7.51 -10.00 -13.59
N SER A 54 -6.86 -10.48 -12.53
CA SER A 54 -7.49 -11.40 -11.58
C SER A 54 -8.21 -10.62 -10.49
N HIS A 55 -9.21 -11.24 -9.87
CA HIS A 55 -9.88 -10.68 -8.68
C HIS A 55 -8.87 -10.36 -7.57
N ALA A 56 -7.93 -11.29 -7.36
CA ALA A 56 -6.75 -11.12 -6.51
C ALA A 56 -5.96 -9.82 -6.76
N ALA A 57 -5.69 -9.49 -8.04
CA ALA A 57 -4.98 -8.25 -8.38
C ALA A 57 -5.82 -7.00 -8.11
N ALA A 58 -7.14 -7.09 -8.35
CA ALA A 58 -8.07 -6.02 -7.99
C ALA A 58 -8.14 -5.79 -6.47
N SER A 59 -8.08 -6.85 -5.67
CA SER A 59 -8.03 -6.75 -4.20
C SER A 59 -6.78 -6.02 -3.71
N VAL A 60 -5.61 -6.33 -4.27
CA VAL A 60 -4.36 -5.62 -3.93
C VAL A 60 -4.47 -4.14 -4.28
N ALA A 61 -4.82 -3.81 -5.52
CA ALA A 61 -4.98 -2.42 -5.94
C ALA A 61 -5.96 -1.65 -5.05
N ASN A 62 -7.09 -2.27 -4.69
CA ASN A 62 -8.06 -1.66 -3.77
C ASN A 62 -7.47 -1.40 -2.38
N ALA A 63 -6.73 -2.36 -1.82
CA ALA A 63 -6.09 -2.20 -0.52
C ALA A 63 -5.03 -1.09 -0.55
N SER A 64 -4.17 -1.07 -1.59
CA SER A 64 -3.14 -0.04 -1.76
C SER A 64 -3.76 1.36 -1.90
N TRP A 65 -4.86 1.51 -2.64
CA TRP A 65 -5.49 2.81 -2.88
C TRP A 65 -6.40 3.31 -1.76
N THR A 66 -7.02 2.40 -1.01
CA THR A 66 -7.90 2.79 0.10
C THR A 66 -7.16 2.97 1.42
N GLY A 67 -5.91 2.49 1.48
CA GLY A 67 -5.04 2.61 2.64
C GLY A 67 -5.36 1.59 3.74
N PRO A 68 -4.44 1.43 4.70
CA PRO A 68 -4.63 0.53 5.83
C PRO A 68 -5.75 1.03 6.75
N ARG A 69 -6.50 0.08 7.30
CA ARG A 69 -7.57 0.33 8.28
C ARG A 69 -7.36 -0.51 9.53
N PHE A 70 -7.78 0.04 10.65
CA PHE A 70 -7.91 -0.70 11.90
C PHE A 70 -8.95 -1.81 11.78
N SER A 71 -8.88 -2.80 12.66
CA SER A 71 -9.91 -3.85 12.78
C SER A 71 -11.32 -3.31 13.03
N ASN A 72 -11.45 -2.08 13.55
CA ASN A 72 -12.73 -1.35 13.70
C ASN A 72 -13.11 -0.50 12.46
N ASN A 73 -12.46 -0.72 11.33
CA ASN A 73 -12.68 -0.06 10.04
C ASN A 73 -12.33 1.45 9.98
N LYS A 74 -11.73 2.02 11.04
CA LYS A 74 -11.19 3.39 11.01
C LYS A 74 -9.92 3.44 10.16
N SER A 75 -9.72 4.54 9.43
CA SER A 75 -8.50 4.77 8.64
C SER A 75 -7.27 4.87 9.54
N MET A 76 -6.17 4.21 9.16
CA MET A 76 -4.86 4.36 9.82
C MET A 76 -4.01 5.41 9.11
N TYR A 77 -3.91 5.31 7.79
CA TYR A 77 -3.10 6.19 6.96
C TYR A 77 -3.74 6.29 5.57
N PRO A 78 -3.57 7.40 4.83
CA PRO A 78 -4.03 7.50 3.46
C PRO A 78 -3.46 6.38 2.59
N GLY A 79 -4.25 5.92 1.61
CA GLY A 79 -3.77 5.03 0.56
C GLY A 79 -2.95 5.77 -0.49
N TYR A 80 -2.30 5.00 -1.36
CA TYR A 80 -1.61 5.55 -2.52
C TYR A 80 -2.60 6.10 -3.56
N GLU A 81 -2.15 7.11 -4.29
CA GLU A 81 -2.93 7.68 -5.37
C GLU A 81 -3.10 6.70 -6.54
N ILE A 82 -4.22 6.80 -7.26
CA ILE A 82 -4.32 6.12 -8.55
C ILE A 82 -3.32 6.77 -9.49
N GLY A 83 -2.40 5.98 -10.04
CA GLY A 83 -1.23 6.50 -10.76
C GLY A 83 0.08 6.00 -10.18
N SER A 84 0.11 5.75 -8.87
CA SER A 84 1.32 5.34 -8.16
C SER A 84 1.86 4.00 -8.68
N ASP A 85 3.18 3.93 -8.83
CA ASP A 85 3.86 2.70 -9.25
C ASP A 85 3.88 1.67 -8.12
N LEU A 86 2.77 0.94 -7.99
CA LEU A 86 2.55 -0.02 -6.91
C LEU A 86 3.63 -1.10 -6.81
N PRO A 87 4.22 -1.62 -7.91
CA PRO A 87 5.35 -2.54 -7.80
C PRO A 87 6.57 -2.03 -7.06
N THR A 88 6.83 -0.72 -7.12
CA THR A 88 7.93 -0.09 -6.40
C THR A 88 7.55 0.20 -4.95
N LEU A 89 6.31 0.65 -4.72
CA LEU A 89 5.84 1.08 -3.39
C LEU A 89 5.38 -0.06 -2.49
N ASP A 90 4.79 -1.11 -3.05
CA ASP A 90 4.30 -2.30 -2.36
C ASP A 90 4.82 -3.56 -3.07
N PRO A 91 6.15 -3.79 -3.02
CA PRO A 91 6.76 -4.93 -3.70
C PRO A 91 6.22 -6.23 -3.11
N THR A 92 5.84 -7.16 -3.99
CA THR A 92 5.43 -8.51 -3.59
C THR A 92 6.40 -9.52 -4.20
N ASN A 93 7.08 -10.28 -3.34
CA ASN A 93 8.01 -11.33 -3.75
C ASN A 93 7.31 -12.68 -3.72
N CYS A 94 7.61 -13.48 -4.72
CA CYS A 94 6.85 -14.69 -5.00
C CYS A 94 7.75 -15.86 -5.39
N THR A 95 7.50 -17.00 -4.76
CA THR A 95 8.16 -18.27 -5.08
C THR A 95 7.07 -19.28 -5.41
N GLY A 96 6.96 -19.64 -6.70
CA GLY A 96 5.87 -20.49 -7.18
C GLY A 96 4.49 -19.84 -7.00
N THR A 97 3.62 -20.47 -6.23
CA THR A 97 2.25 -19.99 -5.92
C THR A 97 2.18 -19.16 -4.64
N VAL A 98 3.25 -19.16 -3.83
CA VAL A 98 3.32 -18.48 -2.54
C VAL A 98 3.96 -17.11 -2.72
N CYS A 99 3.34 -16.10 -2.14
CA CYS A 99 3.86 -14.74 -2.19
C CYS A 99 3.70 -13.99 -0.89
N LYS A 100 4.67 -13.12 -0.69
CA LYS A 100 4.97 -12.39 0.53
C LYS A 100 5.18 -10.92 0.20
N SER A 101 4.78 -10.04 1.09
CA SER A 101 5.11 -8.62 0.96
C SER A 101 6.63 -8.45 1.16
N GLY A 102 7.25 -7.59 0.37
CA GLY A 102 8.63 -7.16 0.61
C GLY A 102 8.81 -6.44 1.95
N GLY A 103 7.73 -5.91 2.52
CA GLY A 103 7.69 -5.28 3.84
C GLY A 103 7.53 -6.24 5.03
N GLU A 104 7.41 -7.56 4.81
CA GLU A 104 7.15 -8.56 5.88
C GLU A 104 8.20 -8.47 7.00
N GLY A 105 9.48 -8.28 6.66
CA GLY A 105 10.57 -8.17 7.64
C GLY A 105 10.47 -6.92 8.53
N LEU A 106 10.00 -5.79 8.00
CA LEU A 106 9.79 -4.56 8.79
C LEU A 106 8.64 -4.73 9.79
N VAL A 107 7.55 -5.39 9.37
CA VAL A 107 6.42 -5.71 10.24
C VAL A 107 6.85 -6.66 11.35
N GLU A 108 7.62 -7.70 11.02
CA GLU A 108 8.14 -8.64 12.01
C GLU A 108 9.10 -7.96 13.00
N PHE A 109 9.99 -7.11 12.51
CA PHE A 109 10.87 -6.32 13.37
C PHE A 109 10.08 -5.41 14.31
N ALA A 110 9.09 -4.67 13.79
CA ALA A 110 8.29 -3.76 14.60
C ALA A 110 7.49 -4.51 15.69
N TRP A 111 6.99 -5.71 15.37
CA TRP A 111 6.36 -6.59 16.35
C TRP A 111 7.33 -6.99 17.47
N LYS A 112 8.52 -7.49 17.10
CA LYS A 112 9.57 -7.90 18.04
C LYS A 112 10.00 -6.75 18.94
N ALA A 113 10.36 -5.62 18.34
CA ALA A 113 10.98 -4.50 19.04
C ALA A 113 9.98 -3.67 19.85
N PHE A 114 8.80 -3.38 19.29
CA PHE A 114 7.92 -2.35 19.85
C PHE A 114 6.66 -2.90 20.53
N VAL A 115 6.17 -4.06 20.09
CA VAL A 115 5.00 -4.71 20.69
C VAL A 115 5.42 -5.70 21.77
N LYS A 116 6.26 -6.67 21.41
CA LYS A 116 6.71 -7.73 22.33
C LYS A 116 7.90 -7.35 23.18
N LYS A 117 8.74 -6.43 22.70
CA LYS A 117 10.02 -6.07 23.33
C LYS A 117 10.89 -7.30 23.58
N ASP A 118 10.85 -8.23 22.64
CA ASP A 118 11.56 -9.51 22.65
C ASP A 118 11.97 -9.85 21.22
N MET A 119 13.28 -9.88 20.97
CA MET A 119 13.83 -10.15 19.64
C MET A 119 13.71 -11.63 19.22
N ALA A 120 13.45 -12.54 20.16
CA ALA A 120 13.18 -13.94 19.88
C ALA A 120 11.70 -14.21 19.53
N ALA A 121 10.79 -13.25 19.79
CA ALA A 121 9.37 -13.42 19.51
C ALA A 121 9.10 -13.58 17.99
N THR A 122 8.17 -14.45 17.61
CA THR A 122 7.78 -14.63 16.20
C THR A 122 6.38 -14.12 15.92
N LEU A 123 6.16 -13.47 14.78
CA LEU A 123 4.84 -13.11 14.29
C LEU A 123 4.42 -14.10 13.20
N LYS A 124 3.64 -15.12 13.57
CA LYS A 124 3.11 -16.12 12.63
C LYS A 124 1.61 -15.89 12.44
N ASN A 125 1.14 -15.97 11.20
CA ASN A 125 -0.29 -15.77 10.85
C ASN A 125 -0.86 -14.45 11.39
N ALA A 126 -0.14 -13.35 11.13
CA ALA A 126 -0.52 -12.02 11.59
C ALA A 126 -2.00 -11.71 11.29
N THR A 127 -2.72 -11.27 12.31
CA THR A 127 -4.10 -10.83 12.21
C THR A 127 -4.17 -9.32 12.05
N GLY A 128 -5.34 -8.79 11.65
CA GLY A 128 -5.57 -7.35 11.66
C GLY A 128 -5.35 -6.71 13.04
N ARG A 129 -5.62 -7.44 14.14
CA ARG A 129 -5.37 -6.94 15.50
C ARG A 129 -3.87 -6.86 15.84
N ASP A 130 -3.07 -7.77 15.31
CA ASP A 130 -1.61 -7.70 15.48
C ASP A 130 -1.06 -6.47 14.77
N PHE A 131 -1.56 -6.19 13.56
CA PHE A 131 -1.20 -4.98 12.82
C PHE A 131 -1.67 -3.70 13.52
N ASP A 132 -2.88 -3.69 14.10
CA ASP A 132 -3.37 -2.59 14.94
C ASP A 132 -2.42 -2.29 16.10
N ALA A 133 -1.94 -3.33 16.78
CA ALA A 133 -1.01 -3.20 17.89
C ALA A 133 0.34 -2.64 17.40
N ILE A 134 0.90 -3.19 16.33
CA ILE A 134 2.16 -2.70 15.74
C ILE A 134 2.06 -1.21 15.42
N TYR A 135 1.03 -0.80 14.68
CA TYR A 135 0.85 0.60 14.30
C TYR A 135 0.77 1.53 15.51
N ARG A 136 -0.04 1.17 16.52
CA ARG A 136 -0.20 1.98 17.74
C ARG A 136 1.09 2.12 18.51
N HIS A 137 1.83 1.03 18.69
CA HIS A 137 3.09 1.04 19.43
C HIS A 137 4.17 1.85 18.71
N VAL A 138 4.31 1.69 17.39
CA VAL A 138 5.24 2.51 16.58
C VAL A 138 4.89 3.99 16.70
N LYS A 139 3.61 4.35 16.49
CA LYS A 139 3.16 5.74 16.59
C LYS A 139 3.39 6.31 17.99
N GLN A 140 3.10 5.56 19.05
CA GLN A 140 3.32 6.01 20.43
C GLN A 140 4.80 6.34 20.73
N ILE A 141 5.73 5.58 20.14
CA ILE A 141 7.17 5.78 20.38
C ILE A 141 7.71 6.95 19.57
N PHE A 142 7.28 7.08 18.32
CA PHE A 142 7.95 7.96 17.36
C PHE A 142 7.20 9.25 17.03
N ALA A 143 5.88 9.33 17.28
CA ALA A 143 5.07 10.45 16.78
C ALA A 143 5.57 11.81 17.26
N SER A 144 5.96 11.94 18.54
CA SER A 144 6.37 13.23 19.11
C SER A 144 7.63 13.82 18.48
N ASN A 145 8.48 13.02 17.82
CA ASN A 145 9.74 13.49 17.25
C ASN A 145 9.85 13.30 15.73
N LEU A 146 9.03 12.44 15.13
CA LEU A 146 9.11 12.10 13.71
C LEU A 146 7.85 12.47 12.91
N GLU A 147 6.71 12.74 13.56
CA GLU A 147 5.58 13.28 12.80
C GLU A 147 5.85 14.74 12.42
N THR A 148 5.76 15.02 11.13
CA THR A 148 5.91 16.36 10.56
C THR A 148 4.54 16.94 10.24
N ASN A 149 3.67 16.98 11.25
CA ASN A 149 2.28 17.44 11.13
C ASN A 149 2.01 18.76 11.86
N GLU A 150 3.06 19.50 12.26
CA GLU A 150 2.93 20.87 12.72
C GLU A 150 2.42 21.75 11.57
N ILE A 151 1.32 22.48 11.84
CA ILE A 151 0.66 23.32 10.86
C ILE A 151 1.01 24.79 11.05
N ASP A 152 1.52 25.17 12.23
CA ASP A 152 2.03 26.51 12.48
C ASP A 152 3.42 26.66 11.86
N LEU A 153 3.45 27.33 10.72
CA LEU A 153 4.67 27.60 9.94
C LEU A 153 5.06 29.08 10.02
N ILE A 154 4.61 29.81 11.04
CA ILE A 154 4.82 31.27 11.14
C ILE A 154 6.31 31.64 11.19
N ASP A 155 7.09 30.92 12.00
CA ASP A 155 8.53 31.17 12.13
C ASP A 155 9.29 30.85 10.83
N PHE A 156 8.81 29.86 10.07
CA PHE A 156 9.38 29.54 8.76
C PHE A 156 9.13 30.66 7.75
N ARG A 157 7.89 31.21 7.72
CA ARG A 157 7.55 32.35 6.88
C ARG A 157 8.40 33.58 7.21
N ASP A 158 8.52 33.92 8.50
CA ASP A 158 9.17 35.15 8.96
C ASP A 158 10.72 35.08 8.85
N ALA A 159 11.29 33.88 8.71
CA ALA A 159 12.73 33.70 8.46
C ALA A 159 13.16 34.04 7.02
N GLU A 160 12.27 33.89 6.03
CA GLU A 160 12.55 34.14 4.61
C GLU A 160 12.33 35.62 4.20
N GLU A 161 11.75 36.44 5.08
CA GLU A 161 11.57 37.89 4.89
C GLU A 161 12.73 38.74 5.45
N ARG A 162 13.86 38.12 5.84
CA ARG A 162 15.10 38.77 6.28
C ARG A 162 16.22 38.63 5.27
#